data_AF-A0A4V0ZA61-F1
#
_entry.id   AF-A0A4V0ZA61-F1
#
_cell.length_a   1.000
_cell.length_b   1.000
_cell.length_c   1.000
_cell.angle_alpha   90.00
_cell.angle_beta   90.00
_cell.angle_gamma   90.00
#
_symmetry.space_group_name_H-M   'P 1'
#
loop_
_entity.id
_entity.type
_entity.pdbx_description
1 polymer ?
#
loop_
_entity_poly.entity_id
_entity_poly.type
_entity_poly.pdbx_seq_one_letter_code
_entity_poly.pdbx_strand_id
1 'polypeptide(L)'
;MATFDPKTLTAPAKDGMQQFEEESSPPAALIEIWRDGLSVRDASGVIDLQAPEAAGHENTFEIGSQTKMMTSVVVLQLVEEGLVDLDAPLSDYLPADVIDDLPNADVATVREVLSNRSGITDFEAIAGPDGTPAYIAQLIAHPTTPIGPDDLLALAASVPAQFVPGSEYQYSNTNFLLLGKLIETLTGTAVETAFADRIFEQAGMTETRMNGLETEEGRLRSYTDLGLGSPVDVTDIPLIVGASGGAVSTTSDMIRFLDALLVSKSLLSPKMLAEMTEFRDTDGNPSLDGFSLGLASGTLHGQQFIGFHGGTLGTNSSTFLHVQSGTIISVASTHSDADPTKMLFDVFTALLADQNWAHFDADADHFSIIGTAADLLLDESRDVDGALQTALSLKGATLTFDGGLTDLDTGRFSFEDGSTLWIGKDEPDDIDILRDMREVAFADNQLIGQDGSDRLAAGKGNDKLSGGAGDDMLYGRAGDDVLKGGTGQDVLRGGAGNDLLRGGSGADNLGGGSGDDTLFGAEGADTFRFVAGDGHDQIRDFEDGLDRLDFSDTGLSFADLRIEKQSATQTLVHYGADSVLISHHETAEIGAEDFLF
;
A
#
# COMPACT_ATOMS: atom_id res chain seq x y z
N MET A 1 -9.52 3.92 16.21
CA MET A 1 -8.19 3.74 15.58
C MET A 1 -7.87 5.04 14.86
N ALA A 2 -6.67 5.56 15.07
CA ALA A 2 -6.23 6.87 14.58
C ALA A 2 -6.27 6.98 13.04
N THR A 3 -6.89 8.05 12.54
CA THR A 3 -6.93 8.43 11.13
C THR A 3 -5.55 8.62 10.52
N PHE A 4 -5.41 8.17 9.29
CA PHE A 4 -4.22 8.35 8.47
C PHE A 4 -4.56 9.28 7.30
N ASP A 5 -3.97 10.47 7.29
CA ASP A 5 -4.04 11.42 6.17
C ASP A 5 -2.73 11.31 5.36
N PRO A 6 -2.76 10.90 4.08
CA PRO A 6 -1.56 10.83 3.24
C PRO A 6 -0.74 12.12 3.23
N LYS A 7 -1.38 13.30 3.37
CA LYS A 7 -0.67 14.59 3.46
C LYS A 7 0.23 14.70 4.69
N THR A 8 -0.12 14.00 5.76
CA THR A 8 0.69 13.93 6.99
C THR A 8 1.92 13.06 6.82
N LEU A 9 1.96 12.16 5.84
CA LEU A 9 3.20 11.48 5.44
C LEU A 9 4.01 12.32 4.44
N THR A 10 3.35 13.04 3.53
CA THR A 10 4.02 13.77 2.45
C THR A 10 4.92 14.89 2.97
N ALA A 11 4.44 15.72 3.91
CA ALA A 11 5.24 16.84 4.39
C ALA A 11 6.49 16.37 5.17
N PRO A 12 6.39 15.46 6.15
CA PRO A 12 7.57 14.91 6.82
C PRO A 12 8.53 14.19 5.88
N ALA A 13 8.02 13.39 4.92
CA ALA A 13 8.88 12.71 3.95
C ALA A 13 9.70 13.71 3.12
N LYS A 14 9.04 14.74 2.59
CA LYS A 14 9.67 15.77 1.78
C LYS A 14 10.64 16.65 2.57
N ASP A 15 10.24 17.08 3.76
CA ASP A 15 11.07 17.91 4.64
C ASP A 15 12.30 17.12 5.11
N GLY A 16 12.12 15.84 5.44
CA GLY A 16 13.20 14.92 5.81
C GLY A 16 14.16 14.66 4.66
N MET A 17 13.65 14.44 3.45
CA MET A 17 14.45 14.29 2.23
C MET A 17 15.27 15.55 1.95
N GLN A 18 14.63 16.72 1.98
CA GLN A 18 15.32 17.99 1.77
C GLN A 18 16.42 18.22 2.81
N GLN A 19 16.15 17.96 4.09
CA GLN A 19 17.15 18.09 5.15
C GLN A 19 18.33 17.14 4.93
N PHE A 20 18.06 15.89 4.55
CA PHE A 20 19.09 14.90 4.28
C PHE A 20 19.99 15.30 3.10
N GLU A 21 19.42 15.83 2.03
CA GLU A 21 20.18 16.37 0.89
C GLU A 21 21.10 17.52 1.29
N GLU A 22 20.60 18.45 2.12
CA GLU A 22 21.37 19.58 2.62
C GLU A 22 22.54 19.13 3.52
N GLU A 23 22.36 18.05 4.29
CA GLU A 23 23.36 17.52 5.23
C GLU A 23 24.39 16.60 4.55
N SER A 24 23.97 15.77 3.60
CA SER A 24 24.78 14.66 3.07
C SER A 24 25.05 14.73 1.56
N SER A 25 24.28 15.53 0.81
CA SER A 25 24.42 15.72 -0.65
C SER A 25 24.69 14.43 -1.45
N PRO A 26 23.88 13.37 -1.26
CA PRO A 26 24.05 12.13 -2.02
C PRO A 26 23.74 12.33 -3.51
N PRO A 27 24.33 11.52 -4.41
CA PRO A 27 23.97 11.52 -5.83
C PRO A 27 22.49 11.22 -6.08
N ALA A 28 21.91 10.26 -5.35
CA ALA A 28 20.47 10.00 -5.30
C ALA A 28 20.04 9.61 -3.87
N ALA A 29 18.79 9.91 -3.54
CA ALA A 29 18.14 9.49 -2.31
C ALA A 29 16.67 9.13 -2.55
N LEU A 30 16.17 8.15 -1.78
CA LEU A 30 14.83 7.60 -1.91
C LEU A 30 14.24 7.39 -0.52
N ILE A 31 12.95 7.66 -0.41
CA ILE A 31 12.14 7.34 0.77
C ILE A 31 10.80 6.81 0.34
N GLU A 32 10.34 5.77 1.03
CA GLU A 32 8.96 5.34 1.00
C GLU A 32 8.47 5.06 2.41
N ILE A 33 7.31 5.60 2.74
CA ILE A 33 6.61 5.37 3.99
C ILE A 33 5.32 4.66 3.65
N TRP A 34 5.16 3.46 4.18
CA TRP A 34 3.98 2.63 3.98
C TRP A 34 3.22 2.41 5.29
N ARG A 35 1.89 2.41 5.22
CA ARG A 35 1.02 2.00 6.31
C ARG A 35 -0.32 1.52 5.76
N ASP A 36 -0.70 0.30 6.10
CA ASP A 36 -2.04 -0.24 5.84
C ASP A 36 -2.47 -0.11 4.36
N GLY A 37 -1.56 -0.47 3.45
CA GLY A 37 -1.78 -0.39 2.00
C GLY A 37 -1.49 0.97 1.37
N LEU A 38 -1.30 2.04 2.16
CA LEU A 38 -0.99 3.37 1.65
C LEU A 38 0.51 3.65 1.67
N SER A 39 1.06 4.06 0.53
CA SER A 39 2.46 4.48 0.40
C SER A 39 2.57 5.97 0.05
N VAL A 40 3.54 6.64 0.67
CA VAL A 40 4.05 7.94 0.23
C VAL A 40 5.51 7.80 -0.12
N ARG A 41 5.87 8.27 -1.31
CA ARG A 41 7.20 8.14 -1.90
C ARG A 41 7.77 9.50 -2.20
N ASP A 42 9.08 9.63 -2.04
CA ASP A 42 9.84 10.75 -2.57
C ASP A 42 11.20 10.25 -3.06
N ALA A 43 11.71 10.89 -4.09
CA ALA A 43 12.99 10.56 -4.70
C ALA A 43 13.68 11.83 -5.18
N SER A 44 15.00 11.84 -5.09
CA SER A 44 15.79 13.00 -5.50
C SER A 44 17.15 12.61 -6.05
N GLY A 45 17.77 13.58 -6.71
CA GLY A 45 19.06 13.40 -7.35
C GLY A 45 18.96 12.70 -8.71
N VAL A 46 20.02 11.98 -9.07
CA VAL A 46 20.19 11.40 -10.41
C VAL A 46 20.67 9.95 -10.35
N ILE A 47 20.24 9.16 -11.33
CA ILE A 47 20.64 7.76 -11.48
C ILE A 47 22.16 7.64 -11.71
N ASP A 48 22.73 8.54 -12.52
CA ASP A 48 24.16 8.58 -12.87
C ASP A 48 24.69 10.03 -12.93
N LEU A 49 25.77 10.30 -12.20
CA LEU A 49 26.49 11.59 -12.22
C LEU A 49 27.10 11.93 -13.60
N GLN A 50 27.40 10.94 -14.43
CA GLN A 50 27.98 11.14 -15.77
C GLN A 50 26.92 11.35 -16.86
N ALA A 51 25.75 10.74 -16.69
CA ALA A 51 24.60 10.85 -17.58
C ALA A 51 23.33 11.13 -16.75
N PRO A 52 23.12 12.40 -16.32
CA PRO A 52 22.12 12.72 -15.31
C PRO A 52 20.70 12.56 -15.83
N GLU A 53 20.13 11.40 -15.53
CA GLU A 53 18.71 11.10 -15.54
C GLU A 53 18.17 11.19 -14.10
N ALA A 54 16.97 11.72 -13.92
CA ALA A 54 16.38 11.90 -12.59
C ALA A 54 16.15 10.54 -11.91
N ALA A 55 16.46 10.44 -10.63
CA ALA A 55 16.10 9.26 -9.85
C ALA A 55 14.59 9.26 -9.56
N GLY A 56 13.99 8.08 -9.68
CA GLY A 56 12.60 7.76 -9.40
C GLY A 56 12.48 6.61 -8.38
N HIS A 57 11.25 6.40 -7.90
CA HIS A 57 10.95 5.42 -6.86
C HIS A 57 10.97 3.96 -7.37
N GLU A 58 10.86 3.80 -8.68
CA GLU A 58 10.99 2.55 -9.42
C GLU A 58 12.44 2.08 -9.57
N ASN A 59 13.43 2.96 -9.32
CA ASN A 59 14.82 2.58 -9.50
C ASN A 59 15.27 1.57 -8.43
N THR A 60 15.96 0.53 -8.89
CA THR A 60 16.54 -0.46 -8.00
C THR A 60 17.88 0.02 -7.43
N PHE A 61 18.19 -0.40 -6.21
CA PHE A 61 19.45 -0.11 -5.52
C PHE A 61 19.93 -1.33 -4.74
N GLU A 62 21.23 -1.36 -4.43
CA GLU A 62 21.79 -2.40 -3.58
C GLU A 62 21.27 -2.26 -2.15
N ILE A 63 20.59 -3.27 -1.63
CA ILE A 63 20.06 -3.23 -0.26
C ILE A 63 21.11 -3.62 0.79
N GLY A 64 22.28 -4.07 0.33
CA GLY A 64 23.40 -4.48 1.17
C GLY A 64 22.96 -5.47 2.25
N SER A 65 23.41 -5.21 3.47
CA SER A 65 23.19 -6.09 4.62
C SER A 65 21.72 -6.36 4.98
N GLN A 66 20.74 -5.65 4.42
CA GLN A 66 19.32 -6.02 4.55
C GLN A 66 19.01 -7.41 3.96
N THR A 67 19.84 -7.90 3.02
CA THR A 67 19.79 -9.27 2.48
C THR A 67 19.83 -10.34 3.59
N LYS A 68 20.45 -10.04 4.73
CA LYS A 68 20.53 -10.95 5.89
C LYS A 68 19.18 -11.31 6.47
N MET A 69 18.19 -10.42 6.37
CA MET A 69 16.82 -10.72 6.77
C MET A 69 16.26 -11.86 5.92
N MET A 70 16.45 -11.81 4.59
CA MET A 70 16.00 -12.83 3.64
C MET A 70 16.71 -14.16 3.88
N THR A 71 18.03 -14.13 4.07
CA THR A 71 18.81 -15.32 4.45
C THR A 71 18.25 -16.00 5.69
N SER A 72 17.88 -15.21 6.71
CA SER A 72 17.34 -15.73 7.97
C SER A 72 15.95 -16.31 7.80
N VAL A 73 15.08 -15.68 7.01
CA VAL A 73 13.76 -16.22 6.66
C VAL A 73 13.91 -17.60 6.01
N VAL A 74 14.76 -17.73 4.99
CA VAL A 74 14.94 -19.03 4.31
C VAL A 74 15.48 -20.08 5.25
N VAL A 75 16.49 -19.77 6.08
CA VAL A 75 17.01 -20.73 7.07
C VAL A 75 15.93 -21.17 8.05
N LEU A 76 15.09 -20.24 8.52
CA LEU A 76 13.99 -20.58 9.43
C LEU A 76 12.89 -21.41 8.76
N GLN A 77 12.59 -21.19 7.49
CA GLN A 77 11.71 -22.10 6.72
C GLN A 77 12.31 -23.50 6.61
N LEU A 78 13.62 -23.63 6.40
CA LEU A 78 14.30 -24.93 6.38
C LEU A 78 14.26 -25.63 7.76
N VAL A 79 14.25 -24.86 8.86
CA VAL A 79 14.00 -25.40 10.22
C VAL A 79 12.58 -25.97 10.33
N GLU A 80 11.57 -25.27 9.80
CA GLU A 80 10.17 -25.75 9.79
C GLU A 80 10.00 -27.02 8.97
N GLU A 81 10.73 -27.13 7.86
CA GLU A 81 10.79 -28.31 7.01
C GLU A 81 11.55 -29.48 7.67
N GLY A 82 12.23 -29.23 8.80
CA GLY A 82 13.02 -30.23 9.52
C GLY A 82 14.33 -30.60 8.83
N LEU A 83 14.81 -29.75 7.91
CA LEU A 83 16.07 -29.95 7.20
C LEU A 83 17.29 -29.48 8.00
N VAL A 84 17.09 -28.59 8.97
CA VAL A 84 18.13 -28.06 9.86
C VAL A 84 17.56 -27.80 11.26
N ASP A 85 18.41 -27.94 12.29
CA ASP A 85 18.10 -27.60 13.67
C ASP A 85 18.89 -26.35 14.08
N LEU A 86 18.22 -25.38 14.69
CA LEU A 86 18.84 -24.12 15.13
C LEU A 86 19.97 -24.37 16.15
N ASP A 87 19.81 -25.38 17.01
CA ASP A 87 20.73 -25.62 18.12
C ASP A 87 21.78 -26.71 17.77
N ALA A 88 21.78 -27.21 16.53
CA ALA A 88 22.80 -28.12 16.04
C ALA A 88 24.02 -27.34 15.48
N PRO A 89 25.25 -27.89 15.60
CA PRO A 89 26.44 -27.34 14.97
C PRO A 89 26.27 -27.20 13.45
N LEU A 90 26.79 -26.11 12.89
CA LEU A 90 26.76 -25.88 11.45
C LEU A 90 27.47 -27.00 10.65
N SER A 91 28.48 -27.62 11.27
CA SER A 91 29.26 -28.74 10.72
C SER A 91 28.50 -30.04 10.53
N ASP A 92 27.32 -30.17 11.13
CA ASP A 92 26.45 -31.32 10.86
C ASP A 92 25.83 -31.26 9.45
N TYR A 93 25.84 -30.08 8.82
CA TYR A 93 25.17 -29.82 7.53
C TYR A 93 26.12 -29.42 6.41
N LEU A 94 27.21 -28.72 6.71
CA LEU A 94 28.18 -28.27 5.71
C LEU A 94 29.31 -29.28 5.50
N PRO A 95 29.83 -29.40 4.27
CA PRO A 95 30.96 -30.29 3.99
C PRO A 95 32.24 -29.72 4.61
N ALA A 96 33.14 -30.62 5.02
CA ALA A 96 34.36 -30.29 5.77
C ALA A 96 35.25 -29.28 5.02
N ASP A 97 35.34 -29.34 3.70
CA ASP A 97 36.13 -28.41 2.89
C ASP A 97 35.64 -26.96 2.91
N VAL A 98 34.39 -26.72 3.32
CA VAL A 98 33.83 -25.36 3.51
C VAL A 98 34.17 -24.80 4.90
N ILE A 99 34.32 -25.66 5.92
CA ILE A 99 34.39 -25.22 7.33
C ILE A 99 35.71 -25.53 8.05
N ASP A 100 36.53 -26.49 7.57
CA ASP A 100 37.69 -27.03 8.29
C ASP A 100 38.73 -25.96 8.65
N ASP A 101 38.85 -24.94 7.80
CA ASP A 101 39.80 -23.84 8.00
C ASP A 101 39.16 -22.61 8.64
N LEU A 102 37.85 -22.59 8.95
CA LEU A 102 37.18 -21.44 9.56
C LEU A 102 37.05 -21.62 11.08
N PRO A 103 37.75 -20.83 11.91
CA PRO A 103 37.66 -20.97 13.36
C PRO A 103 36.24 -20.81 13.89
N ASN A 104 35.84 -21.75 14.76
CA ASN A 104 34.48 -21.92 15.32
C ASN A 104 33.40 -22.45 14.35
N ALA A 105 33.64 -22.56 13.04
CA ALA A 105 32.61 -23.06 12.12
C ALA A 105 32.25 -24.54 12.37
N ASP A 106 33.15 -25.29 13.02
CA ASP A 106 32.96 -26.68 13.42
C ASP A 106 32.07 -26.85 14.67
N VAL A 107 32.01 -25.85 15.54
CA VAL A 107 31.34 -25.92 16.85
C VAL A 107 30.16 -24.96 17.02
N ALA A 108 30.13 -23.85 16.29
CA ALA A 108 29.05 -22.87 16.39
C ALA A 108 27.73 -23.46 15.85
N THR A 109 26.66 -23.24 16.60
CA THR A 109 25.31 -23.65 16.20
C THR A 109 24.75 -22.73 15.12
N VAL A 110 23.77 -23.22 14.35
CA VAL A 110 23.09 -22.40 13.34
C VAL A 110 22.48 -21.13 13.95
N ARG A 111 21.94 -21.21 15.17
CA ARG A 111 21.43 -20.06 15.95
C ARG A 111 22.53 -19.05 16.26
N GLU A 112 23.70 -19.50 16.70
CA GLU A 112 24.83 -18.60 17.01
C GLU A 112 25.35 -17.91 15.76
N VAL A 113 25.34 -18.60 14.61
CA VAL A 113 25.70 -18.00 13.32
C VAL A 113 24.66 -16.94 12.89
N LEU A 114 23.36 -17.27 12.93
CA LEU A 114 22.27 -16.34 12.60
C LEU A 114 22.23 -15.08 13.48
N SER A 115 22.57 -15.23 14.76
CA SER A 115 22.52 -14.14 15.76
C SER A 115 23.83 -13.37 15.90
N ASN A 116 24.83 -13.61 15.05
CA ASN A 116 26.15 -12.99 15.14
C ASN A 116 26.86 -13.24 16.49
N ARG A 117 26.74 -14.47 17.00
CA ARG A 117 27.36 -14.95 18.24
C ARG A 117 28.32 -16.12 17.99
N SER A 118 28.75 -16.33 16.75
CA SER A 118 29.64 -17.43 16.38
C SER A 118 31.11 -17.20 16.76
N GLY A 119 31.54 -15.94 16.94
CA GLY A 119 32.96 -15.58 17.09
C GLY A 119 33.78 -15.68 15.80
N ILE A 120 33.15 -15.92 14.66
CA ILE A 120 33.78 -15.99 13.34
C ILE A 120 34.08 -14.57 12.85
N THR A 121 35.35 -14.31 12.50
CA THR A 121 35.81 -13.00 12.07
C THR A 121 35.08 -12.52 10.81
N ASP A 122 34.69 -11.24 10.79
CA ASP A 122 34.13 -10.57 9.62
C ASP A 122 35.19 -10.33 8.54
N PHE A 123 34.94 -10.80 7.31
CA PHE A 123 35.90 -10.65 6.21
C PHE A 123 36.19 -9.19 5.86
N GLU A 124 35.25 -8.28 6.11
CA GLU A 124 35.43 -6.84 5.86
C GLU A 124 36.42 -6.18 6.82
N ALA A 125 36.58 -6.75 8.02
CA ALA A 125 37.50 -6.25 9.05
C ALA A 125 38.95 -6.74 8.87
N ILE A 126 39.20 -7.64 7.91
CA ILE A 126 40.52 -8.23 7.69
C ILE A 126 41.39 -7.25 6.92
N ALA A 127 42.45 -6.75 7.56
CA ALA A 127 43.37 -5.81 6.94
C ALA A 127 44.26 -6.50 5.88
N GLY A 128 44.34 -5.88 4.70
CA GLY A 128 45.31 -6.17 3.66
C GLY A 128 46.70 -5.60 3.97
N PRO A 129 47.67 -5.78 3.05
CA PRO A 129 49.08 -5.44 3.29
C PRO A 129 49.36 -3.96 3.59
N ASP A 130 48.49 -3.06 3.14
CA ASP A 130 48.59 -1.61 3.27
C ASP A 130 47.61 -1.02 4.29
N GLY A 131 46.85 -1.88 4.99
CA GLY A 131 45.82 -1.49 5.95
C GLY A 131 44.43 -1.30 5.35
N THR A 132 44.29 -1.31 4.02
CA THR A 132 42.98 -1.36 3.34
C THR A 132 42.33 -2.73 3.57
N PRO A 133 41.00 -2.86 3.67
CA PRO A 133 40.34 -4.17 3.75
C PRO A 133 40.85 -5.13 2.66
N ALA A 134 41.13 -6.38 3.04
CA ALA A 134 41.83 -7.35 2.19
C ALA A 134 41.07 -7.65 0.89
N TYR A 135 39.74 -7.71 0.94
CA TYR A 135 38.91 -7.89 -0.26
C TYR A 135 39.00 -6.68 -1.20
N ILE A 136 39.04 -5.45 -0.68
CA ILE A 136 39.25 -4.23 -1.48
C ILE A 136 40.65 -4.25 -2.10
N ALA A 137 41.67 -4.65 -1.35
CA ALA A 137 43.03 -4.78 -1.88
C ALA A 137 43.09 -5.79 -3.04
N GLN A 138 42.32 -6.89 -2.97
CA GLN A 138 42.18 -7.84 -4.08
C GLN A 138 41.46 -7.23 -5.28
N LEU A 139 40.36 -6.49 -5.08
CA LEU A 139 39.66 -5.78 -6.16
C LEU A 139 40.57 -4.78 -6.87
N ILE A 140 41.38 -4.03 -6.12
CA ILE A 140 42.35 -3.06 -6.69
C ILE A 140 43.44 -3.79 -7.49
N ALA A 141 43.95 -4.91 -6.98
CA ALA A 141 45.00 -5.69 -7.65
C ALA A 141 44.49 -6.42 -8.91
N HIS A 142 43.22 -6.85 -8.89
CA HIS A 142 42.60 -7.69 -9.91
C HIS A 142 41.20 -7.18 -10.29
N PRO A 143 41.07 -5.98 -10.90
CA PRO A 143 39.79 -5.27 -11.06
C PRO A 143 38.79 -5.91 -12.02
N THR A 144 39.16 -7.00 -12.70
CA THR A 144 38.28 -7.75 -13.61
C THR A 144 38.06 -9.20 -13.16
N THR A 145 38.59 -9.59 -11.99
CA THR A 145 38.44 -10.94 -11.46
C THR A 145 37.32 -10.92 -10.43
N PRO A 146 36.23 -11.68 -10.65
CA PRO A 146 35.17 -11.82 -9.66
C PRO A 146 35.71 -12.34 -8.33
N ILE A 147 35.32 -11.68 -7.24
CA ILE A 147 35.50 -12.16 -5.87
C ILE A 147 34.13 -12.63 -5.40
N GLY A 148 34.00 -13.94 -5.16
CA GLY A 148 32.75 -14.56 -4.73
C GLY A 148 32.76 -15.00 -3.26
N PRO A 149 31.67 -15.65 -2.80
CA PRO A 149 31.55 -16.12 -1.42
C PRO A 149 32.71 -17.01 -0.96
N ASP A 150 33.23 -17.89 -1.81
CA ASP A 150 34.34 -18.79 -1.46
C ASP A 150 35.65 -18.03 -1.25
N ASP A 151 35.92 -17.00 -2.05
CA ASP A 151 37.09 -16.14 -1.90
C ASP A 151 37.02 -15.32 -0.59
N LEU A 152 35.82 -14.83 -0.26
CA LEU A 152 35.56 -14.07 0.97
C LEU A 152 35.65 -14.94 2.22
N LEU A 153 35.16 -16.18 2.17
CA LEU A 153 35.34 -17.17 3.24
C LEU A 153 36.83 -17.49 3.43
N ALA A 154 37.60 -17.63 2.33
CA ALA A 154 39.02 -17.91 2.40
C ALA A 154 39.84 -16.78 3.08
N LEU A 155 39.37 -15.52 3.02
CA LEU A 155 39.97 -14.43 3.78
C LEU A 155 39.88 -14.68 5.29
N ALA A 156 38.70 -15.12 5.76
CA ALA A 156 38.44 -15.35 7.18
C ALA A 156 39.09 -16.63 7.73
N ALA A 157 39.35 -17.63 6.89
CA ALA A 157 39.91 -18.93 7.29
C ALA A 157 41.25 -18.81 8.08
N SER A 158 42.08 -17.82 7.74
CA SER A 158 43.37 -17.66 8.40
C SER A 158 43.34 -16.82 9.69
N VAL A 159 42.17 -16.34 10.13
CA VAL A 159 42.04 -15.41 11.25
C VAL A 159 41.43 -16.11 12.47
N PRO A 160 42.10 -16.10 13.64
CA PRO A 160 41.59 -16.74 14.85
C PRO A 160 40.17 -16.30 15.22
N ALA A 161 39.42 -17.21 15.84
CA ALA A 161 38.14 -16.89 16.45
C ALA A 161 38.28 -15.76 17.48
N GLN A 162 37.30 -14.86 17.49
CA GLN A 162 37.31 -13.66 18.33
C GLN A 162 36.90 -13.99 19.77
N PHE A 163 35.96 -14.92 19.93
CA PHE A 163 35.45 -15.40 21.22
C PHE A 163 34.83 -16.81 21.06
N VAL A 164 34.37 -17.40 22.16
CA VAL A 164 33.73 -18.72 22.16
C VAL A 164 32.27 -18.57 21.70
N PRO A 165 31.72 -19.46 20.85
CA PRO A 165 30.34 -19.33 20.39
C PRO A 165 29.34 -19.13 21.55
N GLY A 166 28.40 -18.21 21.33
CA GLY A 166 27.35 -17.83 22.29
C GLY A 166 27.79 -16.81 23.36
N SER A 167 29.09 -16.62 23.60
CA SER A 167 29.56 -15.82 24.75
C SER A 167 29.43 -14.31 24.56
N GLU A 168 29.55 -13.82 23.33
CA GLU A 168 29.53 -12.39 22.99
C GLU A 168 28.76 -12.17 21.68
N TYR A 169 28.44 -10.91 21.39
CA TYR A 169 27.89 -10.49 20.10
C TYR A 169 28.97 -9.78 19.29
N GLN A 170 29.14 -10.18 18.03
CA GLN A 170 29.94 -9.46 17.06
C GLN A 170 29.38 -9.67 15.66
N TYR A 171 28.97 -8.56 15.05
CA TYR A 171 28.54 -8.54 13.66
C TYR A 171 29.61 -9.12 12.73
N SER A 172 29.23 -10.04 11.85
CA SER A 172 30.13 -10.67 10.88
C SER A 172 29.40 -11.05 9.60
N ASN A 173 29.81 -10.47 8.47
CA ASN A 173 29.26 -10.82 7.17
C ASN A 173 29.58 -12.28 6.79
N THR A 174 30.70 -12.81 7.30
CA THR A 174 31.14 -14.19 7.11
C THR A 174 30.09 -15.20 7.58
N ASN A 175 29.36 -14.90 8.67
CA ASN A 175 28.26 -15.75 9.13
C ASN A 175 27.20 -15.98 8.05
N PHE A 176 26.85 -14.92 7.31
CA PHE A 176 25.81 -14.98 6.30
C PHE A 176 26.29 -15.57 4.97
N LEU A 177 27.60 -15.53 4.69
CA LEU A 177 28.18 -16.33 3.60
C LEU A 177 28.03 -17.83 3.90
N LEU A 178 28.33 -18.25 5.14
CA LEU A 178 28.15 -19.63 5.58
C LEU A 178 26.68 -20.07 5.55
N LEU A 179 25.75 -19.21 5.97
CA LEU A 179 24.31 -19.50 5.87
C LEU A 179 23.85 -19.59 4.41
N GLY A 180 24.44 -18.83 3.49
CA GLY A 180 24.24 -19.02 2.06
C GLY A 180 24.64 -20.42 1.60
N LYS A 181 25.84 -20.90 1.99
CA LYS A 181 26.29 -22.27 1.71
C LYS A 181 25.39 -23.33 2.35
N LEU A 182 24.85 -23.06 3.53
CA LEU A 182 23.90 -23.94 4.21
C LEU A 182 22.63 -24.09 3.39
N ILE A 183 22.05 -22.98 2.93
CA ILE A 183 20.87 -22.98 2.06
C ILE A 183 21.16 -23.81 0.81
N GLU A 184 22.24 -23.50 0.09
CA GLU A 184 22.59 -24.22 -1.15
C GLU A 184 22.78 -25.72 -0.94
N THR A 185 23.41 -26.11 0.18
CA THR A 185 23.65 -27.51 0.52
C THR A 185 22.36 -28.26 0.82
N LEU A 186 21.43 -27.64 1.56
CA LEU A 186 20.20 -28.29 1.99
C LEU A 186 19.13 -28.30 0.90
N THR A 187 19.04 -27.26 0.08
CA THR A 187 18.05 -27.18 -1.01
C THR A 187 18.54 -27.83 -2.31
N GLY A 188 19.86 -27.89 -2.52
CA GLY A 188 20.46 -28.30 -3.79
C GLY A 188 20.27 -27.27 -4.91
N THR A 189 19.90 -26.04 -4.58
CA THR A 189 19.70 -24.93 -5.52
C THR A 189 20.62 -23.78 -5.19
N ALA A 190 20.90 -22.89 -6.15
CA ALA A 190 21.60 -21.65 -5.86
C ALA A 190 20.79 -20.79 -4.89
N VAL A 191 21.47 -19.97 -4.07
CA VAL A 191 20.80 -19.09 -3.09
C VAL A 191 19.82 -18.12 -3.75
N GLU A 192 20.15 -17.63 -4.96
CA GLU A 192 19.26 -16.78 -5.76
C GLU A 192 17.91 -17.45 -6.06
N THR A 193 17.93 -18.69 -6.53
CA THR A 193 16.71 -19.46 -6.78
C THR A 193 15.94 -19.71 -5.48
N ALA A 194 16.66 -20.01 -4.39
CA ALA A 194 16.01 -20.20 -3.10
C ALA A 194 15.29 -18.93 -2.61
N PHE A 195 15.87 -17.74 -2.81
CA PHE A 195 15.22 -16.48 -2.44
C PHE A 195 14.02 -16.15 -3.34
N ALA A 196 14.16 -16.35 -4.65
CA ALA A 196 13.07 -16.13 -5.59
C ALA A 196 11.83 -16.97 -5.22
N ASP A 197 12.01 -18.29 -5.12
CA ASP A 197 10.92 -19.25 -4.89
C ASP A 197 10.26 -19.09 -3.52
N ARG A 198 11.05 -18.73 -2.49
CA ARG A 198 10.61 -18.78 -1.09
C ARG A 198 10.26 -17.43 -0.48
N ILE A 199 10.66 -16.34 -1.12
CA ILE A 199 10.44 -14.98 -0.60
C ILE A 199 9.86 -14.09 -1.70
N PHE A 200 10.56 -13.91 -2.81
CA PHE A 200 10.21 -12.83 -3.75
C PHE A 200 8.85 -13.06 -4.39
N GLU A 201 8.57 -14.27 -4.88
CA GLU A 201 7.26 -14.62 -5.43
C GLU A 201 6.16 -14.55 -4.37
N GLN A 202 6.43 -15.02 -3.15
CA GLN A 202 5.44 -15.06 -2.07
C GLN A 202 5.08 -13.67 -1.54
N ALA A 203 6.06 -12.78 -1.45
CA ALA A 203 5.89 -11.40 -0.97
C ALA A 203 5.53 -10.42 -2.11
N GLY A 204 5.47 -10.88 -3.37
CA GLY A 204 5.17 -10.02 -4.52
C GLY A 204 6.28 -9.01 -4.82
N MET A 205 7.54 -9.38 -4.58
CA MET A 205 8.72 -8.53 -4.82
C MET A 205 9.21 -8.70 -6.27
N THR A 206 8.54 -8.03 -7.22
CA THR A 206 8.77 -8.24 -8.65
C THR A 206 10.07 -7.64 -9.18
N GLU A 207 10.63 -6.65 -8.49
CA GLU A 207 11.84 -5.94 -8.90
C GLU A 207 13.09 -6.48 -8.18
N THR A 208 12.91 -7.34 -7.19
CA THR A 208 14.01 -7.82 -6.34
C THR A 208 14.68 -9.04 -6.93
N ARG A 209 16.02 -9.04 -6.85
CA ARG A 209 16.88 -10.11 -7.37
C ARG A 209 18.23 -10.14 -6.67
N MET A 210 18.97 -11.24 -6.84
CA MET A 210 20.37 -11.28 -6.42
C MET A 210 21.25 -10.55 -7.45
N ASN A 211 22.14 -9.71 -6.96
CA ASN A 211 23.10 -8.96 -7.74
C ASN A 211 24.04 -9.92 -8.50
N GLY A 212 24.15 -9.68 -9.80
CA GLY A 212 25.05 -10.40 -10.70
C GLY A 212 26.25 -9.55 -11.14
N LEU A 213 26.92 -10.00 -12.19
CA LEU A 213 27.99 -9.24 -12.86
C LEU A 213 27.46 -8.39 -14.03
N GLU A 214 26.15 -8.41 -14.27
CA GLU A 214 25.51 -7.71 -15.38
C GLU A 214 25.00 -6.33 -14.93
N THR A 215 25.22 -5.32 -15.76
CA THR A 215 24.68 -3.97 -15.54
C THR A 215 23.21 -3.93 -15.92
N GLU A 216 22.41 -3.30 -15.06
CA GLU A 216 20.95 -3.28 -15.18
C GLU A 216 20.45 -1.88 -15.51
N GLU A 217 19.46 -1.80 -16.41
CA GLU A 217 18.80 -0.56 -16.76
C GLU A 217 17.94 -0.07 -15.58
N GLY A 218 17.98 1.22 -15.28
CA GLY A 218 17.22 1.80 -14.17
C GLY A 218 17.75 1.53 -12.76
N ARG A 219 18.92 0.88 -12.61
CA ARG A 219 19.61 0.75 -11.32
C ARG A 219 20.38 2.03 -10.97
N LEU A 220 20.23 2.48 -9.73
CA LEU A 220 20.99 3.64 -9.24
C LEU A 220 22.48 3.30 -9.12
N ARG A 221 23.32 4.22 -9.61
CA ARG A 221 24.77 4.11 -9.50
C ARG A 221 25.21 4.34 -8.06
N SER A 222 26.10 3.50 -7.54
CA SER A 222 26.68 3.57 -6.18
C SER A 222 28.00 4.31 -6.20
N TYR A 223 28.24 5.21 -5.25
CA TYR A 223 29.44 6.06 -5.23
C TYR A 223 30.18 6.07 -3.89
N THR A 224 31.50 6.28 -3.94
CA THR A 224 32.35 6.41 -2.74
C THR A 224 33.57 7.27 -3.03
N ASP A 225 34.08 8.00 -2.04
CA ASP A 225 35.13 9.01 -2.27
C ASP A 225 36.55 8.45 -2.39
N LEU A 226 36.82 7.23 -1.88
CA LEU A 226 38.14 6.53 -1.90
C LEU A 226 39.38 7.41 -1.60
N GLY A 227 39.22 8.59 -1.00
CA GLY A 227 40.27 9.60 -0.82
C GLY A 227 40.78 10.26 -2.11
N LEU A 228 40.05 10.17 -3.23
CA LEU A 228 40.47 10.66 -4.55
C LEU A 228 39.96 12.08 -4.91
N GLY A 229 39.17 12.70 -4.04
CA GLY A 229 38.68 14.07 -4.19
C GLY A 229 37.51 14.24 -5.16
N SER A 230 36.97 13.14 -5.69
CA SER A 230 35.69 13.08 -6.41
C SER A 230 35.09 11.69 -6.22
N PRO A 231 33.75 11.57 -6.14
CA PRO A 231 33.09 10.28 -5.99
C PRO A 231 33.44 9.33 -7.14
N VAL A 232 33.71 8.08 -6.79
CA VAL A 232 34.03 6.98 -7.72
C VAL A 232 32.83 6.07 -7.84
N ASP A 233 32.42 5.78 -9.07
CA ASP A 233 31.37 4.78 -9.35
C ASP A 233 31.88 3.37 -9.00
N VAL A 234 31.17 2.70 -8.10
CA VAL A 234 31.45 1.34 -7.63
C VAL A 234 30.28 0.38 -7.87
N THR A 235 29.36 0.71 -8.77
CA THR A 235 28.13 -0.07 -9.04
C THR A 235 28.40 -1.46 -9.62
N ASP A 236 29.27 -1.53 -10.64
CA ASP A 236 29.51 -2.74 -11.43
C ASP A 236 30.88 -3.38 -11.09
N ILE A 237 31.32 -3.26 -9.83
CA ILE A 237 32.54 -3.93 -9.39
C ILE A 237 32.32 -5.44 -9.34
N PRO A 238 33.34 -6.27 -9.65
CA PRO A 238 33.18 -7.72 -9.70
C PRO A 238 33.24 -8.34 -8.29
N LEU A 239 32.32 -7.94 -7.41
CA LEU A 239 32.20 -8.39 -6.02
C LEU A 239 30.81 -9.01 -5.80
N ILE A 240 30.78 -10.30 -5.47
CA ILE A 240 29.55 -11.05 -5.22
C ILE A 240 29.53 -11.51 -3.76
N VAL A 241 28.86 -10.74 -2.91
CA VAL A 241 28.70 -11.05 -1.47
C VAL A 241 27.51 -11.97 -1.17
N GLY A 242 26.70 -12.31 -2.18
CA GLY A 242 25.62 -13.31 -2.08
C GLY A 242 24.69 -13.09 -0.88
N ALA A 243 24.43 -14.14 -0.10
CA ALA A 243 23.52 -14.13 1.05
C ALA A 243 23.90 -13.15 2.17
N SER A 244 25.11 -12.57 2.18
CA SER A 244 25.50 -11.59 3.20
C SER A 244 25.08 -10.16 2.84
N GLY A 245 24.84 -9.84 1.58
CA GLY A 245 24.50 -8.46 1.22
C GLY A 245 24.26 -8.19 -0.27
N GLY A 246 24.02 -9.24 -1.05
CA GLY A 246 24.09 -9.20 -2.49
C GLY A 246 22.75 -9.03 -3.18
N ALA A 247 21.68 -8.62 -2.52
CA ALA A 247 20.41 -8.36 -3.20
C ALA A 247 20.30 -6.92 -3.71
N VAL A 248 19.51 -6.73 -4.77
CA VAL A 248 19.12 -5.45 -5.34
C VAL A 248 17.59 -5.38 -5.29
N SER A 249 17.02 -4.23 -4.93
CA SER A 249 15.58 -4.07 -4.69
C SER A 249 15.13 -2.63 -4.93
N THR A 250 13.83 -2.38 -4.84
CA THR A 250 13.22 -1.05 -4.67
C THR A 250 12.81 -0.83 -3.20
N THR A 251 12.44 0.41 -2.84
CA THR A 251 11.83 0.70 -1.53
C THR A 251 10.51 -0.05 -1.36
N SER A 252 9.72 -0.16 -2.43
CA SER A 252 8.40 -0.81 -2.40
C SER A 252 8.52 -2.31 -2.15
N ASP A 253 9.48 -2.98 -2.78
CA ASP A 253 9.71 -4.40 -2.54
C ASP A 253 10.25 -4.68 -1.13
N MET A 254 11.11 -3.81 -0.60
CA MET A 254 11.57 -3.94 0.79
C MET A 254 10.42 -3.75 1.79
N ILE A 255 9.48 -2.85 1.50
CA ILE A 255 8.24 -2.70 2.26
C ILE A 255 7.40 -3.98 2.19
N ARG A 256 7.18 -4.53 0.98
CA ARG A 256 6.43 -5.79 0.79
C ARG A 256 7.07 -6.94 1.55
N PHE A 257 8.39 -7.05 1.52
CA PHE A 257 9.14 -8.03 2.29
C PHE A 257 8.87 -7.90 3.79
N LEU A 258 8.99 -6.68 4.33
CA LEU A 258 8.85 -6.47 5.76
C LEU A 258 7.39 -6.58 6.22
N ASP A 259 6.42 -6.22 5.38
CA ASP A 259 5.00 -6.50 5.60
C ASP A 259 4.75 -8.02 5.67
N ALA A 260 5.16 -8.75 4.63
CA ALA A 260 5.03 -10.20 4.54
C ALA A 260 5.68 -10.91 5.74
N LEU A 261 6.80 -10.38 6.24
CA LEU A 261 7.49 -10.95 7.39
C LEU A 261 6.82 -10.62 8.74
N LEU A 262 6.54 -9.35 9.01
CA LEU A 262 6.25 -8.87 10.37
C LEU A 262 4.81 -8.39 10.57
N VAL A 263 4.13 -7.94 9.52
CA VAL A 263 2.78 -7.37 9.59
C VAL A 263 1.75 -8.42 9.19
N SER A 264 1.75 -8.86 7.94
CA SER A 264 0.86 -9.92 7.44
C SER A 264 1.36 -11.32 7.83
N LYS A 265 2.65 -11.46 8.18
CA LYS A 265 3.24 -12.67 8.78
C LYS A 265 3.03 -13.93 7.93
N SER A 266 3.14 -13.77 6.62
CA SER A 266 2.95 -14.82 5.62
C SER A 266 4.21 -15.65 5.36
N LEU A 267 5.41 -15.13 5.67
CA LEU A 267 6.69 -15.80 5.35
C LEU A 267 7.14 -16.87 6.34
N LEU A 268 6.67 -16.84 7.60
CA LEU A 268 7.09 -17.75 8.66
C LEU A 268 5.90 -18.18 9.53
N SER A 269 5.94 -19.39 10.09
CA SER A 269 4.94 -19.79 11.10
C SER A 269 5.08 -18.93 12.37
N PRO A 270 4.03 -18.87 13.21
CA PRO A 270 4.10 -18.16 14.49
C PRO A 270 5.25 -18.61 15.40
N LYS A 271 5.66 -19.88 15.29
CA LYS A 271 6.78 -20.43 16.06
C LYS A 271 8.11 -19.83 15.59
N MET A 272 8.40 -19.86 14.29
CA MET A 272 9.66 -19.31 13.78
C MET A 272 9.69 -17.79 13.84
N LEU A 273 8.56 -17.12 13.67
CA LEU A 273 8.48 -15.69 13.87
C LEU A 273 8.81 -15.30 15.33
N ALA A 274 8.38 -16.10 16.31
CA ALA A 274 8.75 -15.88 17.71
C ALA A 274 10.26 -16.07 17.94
N GLU A 275 10.89 -17.07 17.32
CA GLU A 275 12.36 -17.25 17.35
C GLU A 275 13.08 -16.06 16.71
N MET A 276 12.61 -15.60 15.54
CA MET A 276 13.22 -14.50 14.81
C MET A 276 13.08 -13.15 15.53
N THR A 277 12.06 -12.99 16.38
CA THR A 277 11.78 -11.75 17.13
C THR A 277 12.19 -11.82 18.60
N GLU A 278 12.95 -12.85 19.01
CA GLU A 278 13.53 -12.94 20.35
C GLU A 278 14.82 -12.10 20.46
N PHE A 279 14.66 -10.77 20.52
CA PHE A 279 15.77 -9.83 20.57
C PHE A 279 16.59 -9.91 21.86
N ARG A 280 17.91 -9.77 21.70
CA ARG A 280 18.88 -9.75 22.78
C ARG A 280 19.85 -8.58 22.64
N ASP A 281 20.21 -7.97 23.77
CA ASP A 281 21.29 -6.99 23.81
C ASP A 281 22.64 -7.64 23.47
N THR A 282 23.71 -6.84 23.41
CA THR A 282 25.06 -7.35 23.12
C THR A 282 25.56 -8.34 24.16
N ASP A 283 25.11 -8.21 25.42
CA ASP A 283 25.46 -9.09 26.53
C ASP A 283 24.66 -10.41 26.52
N GLY A 284 23.65 -10.52 25.65
CA GLY A 284 22.81 -11.72 25.48
C GLY A 284 21.56 -11.75 26.34
N ASN A 285 21.23 -10.67 27.03
CA ASN A 285 20.00 -10.57 27.81
C ASN A 285 18.81 -10.24 26.90
N PRO A 286 17.59 -10.76 27.18
CA PRO A 286 16.38 -10.35 26.48
C PRO A 286 16.19 -8.83 26.57
N SER A 287 15.98 -8.18 25.42
CA SER A 287 15.89 -6.72 25.30
C SER A 287 15.04 -6.34 24.10
N LEU A 288 14.35 -5.18 24.16
CA LEU A 288 13.72 -4.60 22.96
C LEU A 288 14.75 -3.89 22.06
N ASP A 289 15.89 -3.51 22.61
CA ASP A 289 17.02 -2.94 21.89
C ASP A 289 18.09 -4.02 21.71
N GLY A 290 18.37 -4.40 20.46
CA GLY A 290 19.39 -5.40 20.18
C GLY A 290 19.19 -6.14 18.87
N PHE A 291 19.73 -7.35 18.82
CA PHE A 291 19.74 -8.18 17.63
C PHE A 291 19.11 -9.54 17.90
N SER A 292 18.57 -10.14 16.85
CA SER A 292 18.02 -11.50 16.83
C SER A 292 18.55 -12.23 15.60
N LEU A 293 17.82 -13.24 15.11
CA LEU A 293 18.15 -14.02 13.92
C LEU A 293 17.97 -13.16 12.66
N GLY A 294 19.03 -12.42 12.30
CA GLY A 294 19.06 -11.53 11.12
C GLY A 294 18.13 -10.32 11.19
N LEU A 295 17.63 -9.95 12.37
CA LEU A 295 16.87 -8.72 12.60
C LEU A 295 17.56 -7.86 13.66
N ALA A 296 17.39 -6.56 13.53
CA ALA A 296 17.71 -5.57 14.54
C ALA A 296 16.42 -4.97 15.11
N SER A 297 16.44 -4.65 16.39
CA SER A 297 15.40 -3.86 17.02
C SER A 297 15.99 -2.73 17.86
N GLY A 298 15.29 -1.61 17.88
CA GLY A 298 15.66 -0.43 18.64
C GLY A 298 14.42 0.34 19.07
N THR A 299 14.57 1.13 20.13
CA THR A 299 13.49 1.92 20.69
C THR A 299 13.78 3.41 20.57
N LEU A 300 12.78 4.15 20.10
CA LEU A 300 12.81 5.61 20.01
C LEU A 300 11.57 6.15 20.74
N HIS A 301 11.78 6.99 21.75
CA HIS A 301 10.70 7.50 22.60
C HIS A 301 9.79 6.41 23.22
N GLY A 302 10.36 5.24 23.51
CA GLY A 302 9.62 4.09 24.06
C GLY A 302 8.79 3.30 23.04
N GLN A 303 8.87 3.68 21.77
CA GLN A 303 8.27 2.97 20.63
C GLN A 303 9.31 2.04 19.99
N GLN A 304 8.88 0.91 19.45
CA GLN A 304 9.79 -0.13 18.96
C GLN A 304 9.87 -0.12 17.43
N PHE A 305 11.09 -0.26 16.94
CA PHE A 305 11.41 -0.45 15.54
C PHE A 305 12.02 -1.83 15.35
N ILE A 306 11.63 -2.52 14.29
CA ILE A 306 12.21 -3.80 13.87
C ILE A 306 12.54 -3.71 12.39
N GLY A 307 13.75 -4.10 12.02
CA GLY A 307 14.19 -4.05 10.63
C GLY A 307 15.68 -4.27 10.52
N PHE A 308 16.29 -3.68 9.49
CA PHE A 308 17.73 -3.75 9.32
C PHE A 308 18.28 -2.57 8.50
N HIS A 309 19.50 -2.19 8.82
CA HIS A 309 20.30 -1.25 8.04
C HIS A 309 21.20 -2.02 7.06
N GLY A 310 21.33 -1.52 5.84
CA GLY A 310 22.15 -2.12 4.79
C GLY A 310 23.13 -1.13 4.18
N GLY A 311 24.42 -1.39 4.33
CA GLY A 311 25.48 -0.71 3.60
C GLY A 311 26.14 -1.64 2.57
N THR A 312 26.57 -1.05 1.46
CA THR A 312 27.55 -1.59 0.51
C THR A 312 28.72 -0.63 0.34
N LEU A 313 29.57 -0.84 -0.65
CA LEU A 313 30.70 0.07 -0.92
C LEU A 313 30.28 1.47 -1.36
N GLY A 314 29.05 1.66 -1.86
CA GLY A 314 28.59 2.97 -2.33
C GLY A 314 27.09 3.23 -2.23
N THR A 315 26.34 2.36 -1.56
CA THR A 315 24.93 2.57 -1.24
C THR A 315 24.67 2.27 0.23
N ASN A 316 23.90 3.13 0.89
CA ASN A 316 23.35 2.87 2.21
C ASN A 316 21.82 2.86 2.11
N SER A 317 21.19 2.00 2.90
CA SER A 317 19.75 1.81 2.89
C SER A 317 19.26 1.32 4.25
N SER A 318 17.98 1.46 4.52
CA SER A 318 17.37 0.96 5.76
C SER A 318 15.89 0.74 5.57
N THR A 319 15.37 -0.36 6.10
CA THR A 319 13.94 -0.64 6.14
C THR A 319 13.55 -1.04 7.55
N PHE A 320 12.61 -0.31 8.15
CA PHE A 320 12.15 -0.57 9.51
C PHE A 320 10.63 -0.48 9.62
N LEU A 321 10.06 -1.44 10.34
CA LEU A 321 8.69 -1.45 10.85
C LEU A 321 8.69 -0.75 12.21
N HIS A 322 7.86 0.27 12.34
CA HIS A 322 7.39 0.75 13.63
C HIS A 322 6.26 -0.14 14.14
N VAL A 323 6.54 -0.92 15.19
CA VAL A 323 5.71 -2.05 15.64
C VAL A 323 4.32 -1.59 16.06
N GLN A 324 4.21 -0.46 16.77
CA GLN A 324 2.96 -0.01 17.37
C GLN A 324 1.97 0.56 16.36
N SER A 325 2.44 1.10 15.22
CA SER A 325 1.55 1.67 14.20
C SER A 325 1.37 0.81 12.97
N GLY A 326 2.20 -0.23 12.77
CA GLY A 326 2.26 -0.98 11.52
C GLY A 326 2.93 -0.22 10.37
N THR A 327 3.57 0.92 10.64
CA THR A 327 4.19 1.76 9.60
C THR A 327 5.55 1.20 9.23
N ILE A 328 5.80 1.00 7.94
CA ILE A 328 7.10 0.59 7.42
C ILE A 328 7.72 1.79 6.71
N ILE A 329 8.99 2.08 6.98
CA ILE A 329 9.74 3.11 6.26
C ILE A 329 10.94 2.44 5.62
N SER A 330 11.08 2.60 4.30
CA SER A 330 12.26 2.20 3.53
C SER A 330 12.96 3.44 2.99
N VAL A 331 14.28 3.50 3.14
CA VAL A 331 15.11 4.60 2.64
C VAL A 331 16.37 4.07 1.96
N ALA A 332 16.90 4.82 1.00
CA ALA A 332 18.15 4.53 0.32
C ALA A 332 18.88 5.80 -0.11
N SER A 333 20.21 5.73 -0.18
CA SER A 333 21.05 6.78 -0.76
C SER A 333 22.32 6.21 -1.36
N THR A 334 22.75 6.78 -2.48
CA THR A 334 23.84 6.23 -3.30
C THR A 334 25.20 6.86 -3.04
N HIS A 335 25.56 6.96 -1.76
CA HIS A 335 26.93 7.29 -1.37
C HIS A 335 27.30 6.59 -0.07
N SER A 336 28.53 6.07 0.03
CA SER A 336 29.04 5.39 1.23
C SER A 336 29.02 6.26 2.49
N ASP A 337 29.27 7.56 2.36
CA ASP A 337 29.24 8.52 3.47
C ASP A 337 27.86 9.16 3.73
N ALA A 338 26.84 8.83 2.93
CA ALA A 338 25.48 9.31 3.13
C ALA A 338 24.62 8.18 3.73
N ASP A 339 24.38 8.22 5.05
CA ASP A 339 23.55 7.26 5.76
C ASP A 339 22.12 7.81 5.94
N PRO A 340 21.10 7.24 5.27
CA PRO A 340 19.74 7.74 5.31
C PRO A 340 18.97 7.27 6.57
N THR A 341 19.58 6.48 7.45
CA THR A 341 18.92 5.96 8.66
C THR A 341 18.44 7.09 9.58
N LYS A 342 19.21 8.18 9.68
CA LYS A 342 18.80 9.36 10.46
C LYS A 342 17.54 10.01 9.87
N MET A 343 17.47 10.13 8.53
CA MET A 343 16.29 10.66 7.83
C MET A 343 15.03 9.88 8.21
N LEU A 344 15.11 8.54 8.24
CA LEU A 344 13.99 7.69 8.66
C LEU A 344 13.48 8.05 10.06
N PHE A 345 14.37 8.21 11.05
CA PHE A 345 13.98 8.53 12.42
C PHE A 345 13.50 9.97 12.59
N ASP A 346 14.07 10.93 11.86
CA ASP A 346 13.62 12.32 11.86
C ASP A 346 12.21 12.45 11.29
N VAL A 347 11.96 11.79 10.14
CA VAL A 347 10.63 11.68 9.51
C VAL A 347 9.63 11.05 10.48
N PHE A 348 10.00 9.94 11.13
CA PHE A 348 9.13 9.31 12.11
C PHE A 348 8.84 10.20 13.33
N THR A 349 9.84 10.92 13.82
CA THR A 349 9.66 11.84 14.96
C THR A 349 8.72 12.99 14.58
N ALA A 350 8.86 13.52 13.36
CA ALA A 350 7.98 14.55 12.83
C ALA A 350 6.53 14.05 12.70
N LEU A 351 6.35 12.79 12.28
CA LEU A 351 5.05 12.12 12.35
C LEU A 351 4.53 12.15 13.80
N LEU A 352 5.23 11.52 14.75
CA LEU A 352 4.76 11.42 16.13
C LEU A 352 4.44 12.76 16.82
N ALA A 353 5.12 13.84 16.45
CA ALA A 353 4.97 15.15 17.09
C ALA A 353 3.71 15.91 16.66
N ASP A 354 3.06 15.52 15.55
CA ASP A 354 1.85 16.18 15.09
C ASP A 354 0.66 15.82 16.01
N GLN A 355 0.10 16.85 16.67
CA GLN A 355 -0.92 16.74 17.71
C GLN A 355 -2.34 16.48 17.14
N ASN A 356 -2.51 16.45 15.82
CA ASN A 356 -3.84 16.41 15.19
C ASN A 356 -4.43 15.00 15.01
N TRP A 357 -3.73 13.90 15.34
CA TRP A 357 -4.05 12.64 14.64
C TRP A 357 -3.93 11.30 15.39
N ALA A 358 -3.79 11.21 16.73
CA ALA A 358 -3.92 9.88 17.37
C ALA A 358 -4.44 9.85 18.82
N HIS A 359 -5.58 9.17 19.02
CA HIS A 359 -5.85 8.40 20.24
C HIS A 359 -5.70 6.91 19.90
N PHE A 360 -4.85 6.23 20.67
CA PHE A 360 -4.51 4.81 20.53
C PHE A 360 -5.50 3.98 21.37
N ASP A 361 -6.24 3.09 20.72
CA ASP A 361 -6.97 2.00 21.38
C ASP A 361 -6.43 0.68 20.82
N ALA A 362 -5.86 -0.14 21.70
CA ALA A 362 -5.09 -1.33 21.37
C ALA A 362 -5.97 -2.56 21.06
N ASP A 363 -7.30 -2.43 21.16
CA ASP A 363 -8.25 -3.55 21.16
C ASP A 363 -9.22 -3.55 19.94
N ALA A 364 -9.01 -2.74 18.89
CA ALA A 364 -9.96 -2.60 17.78
C ALA A 364 -9.42 -3.00 16.39
N ASP A 365 -10.07 -3.97 15.73
CA ASP A 365 -9.72 -4.55 14.42
C ASP A 365 -10.27 -3.78 13.18
N HIS A 366 -10.36 -2.43 13.16
CA HIS A 366 -10.82 -1.68 11.95
C HIS A 366 -10.43 -0.18 11.88
N PHE A 367 -10.41 0.36 10.64
CA PHE A 367 -10.14 1.78 10.28
C PHE A 367 -11.44 2.60 10.02
N SER A 368 -11.38 3.93 10.26
CA SER A 368 -12.47 4.89 10.00
C SER A 368 -11.94 6.24 9.48
N ILE A 369 -12.51 6.77 8.38
CA ILE A 369 -12.19 8.07 7.76
C ILE A 369 -12.89 9.23 8.50
N ILE A 370 -12.21 10.32 8.87
CA ILE A 370 -12.86 11.52 9.44
C ILE A 370 -13.66 12.25 8.36
N GLY A 371 -14.98 12.31 8.54
CA GLY A 371 -15.93 12.94 7.61
C GLY A 371 -17.19 12.09 7.47
N THR A 372 -17.98 12.37 6.43
CA THR A 372 -19.13 11.55 6.03
C THR A 372 -18.86 11.00 4.63
N ALA A 373 -19.34 9.80 4.32
CA ALA A 373 -19.21 9.23 2.98
C ALA A 373 -19.93 10.10 1.95
N ALA A 374 -21.06 10.72 2.32
CA ALA A 374 -21.76 11.67 1.48
C ALA A 374 -20.94 12.93 1.13
N ASP A 375 -20.00 13.37 1.98
CA ASP A 375 -19.16 14.55 1.70
C ASP A 375 -17.97 14.24 0.76
N LEU A 376 -17.72 12.96 0.45
CA LEU A 376 -16.64 12.53 -0.43
C LEU A 376 -16.94 12.88 -1.89
N LEU A 377 -15.97 13.49 -2.55
CA LEU A 377 -15.97 13.75 -3.98
C LEU A 377 -15.08 12.70 -4.66
N LEU A 378 -15.62 11.99 -5.65
CA LEU A 378 -14.80 11.22 -6.58
C LEU A 378 -14.59 12.02 -7.86
N ASP A 379 -13.36 12.07 -8.34
CA ASP A 379 -12.98 12.68 -9.61
C ASP A 379 -12.10 11.70 -10.39
N GLU A 380 -12.49 11.35 -11.61
CA GLU A 380 -11.61 10.65 -12.54
C GLU A 380 -11.00 11.67 -13.49
N SER A 381 -9.68 11.77 -13.43
CA SER A 381 -8.91 12.66 -14.30
C SER A 381 -7.94 11.86 -15.14
N ARG A 382 -7.28 12.53 -16.08
CA ARG A 382 -6.09 12.00 -16.72
C ARG A 382 -4.89 12.79 -16.24
N ASP A 383 -3.81 12.08 -15.92
CA ASP A 383 -2.55 12.71 -15.57
C ASP A 383 -1.94 13.45 -16.79
N VAL A 384 -0.76 14.04 -16.58
CA VAL A 384 -0.05 14.79 -17.61
C VAL A 384 0.37 13.94 -18.82
N ASP A 385 0.45 12.61 -18.64
CA ASP A 385 0.85 11.63 -19.65
C ASP A 385 -0.37 10.94 -20.29
N GLY A 386 -1.58 11.28 -19.83
CA GLY A 386 -2.86 10.78 -20.34
C GLY A 386 -3.33 9.48 -19.68
N ALA A 387 -2.66 8.98 -18.65
CA ALA A 387 -3.11 7.82 -17.88
C ALA A 387 -4.31 8.20 -16.99
N LEU A 388 -5.25 7.27 -16.80
CA LEU A 388 -6.40 7.48 -15.92
C LEU A 388 -5.92 7.54 -14.46
N GLN A 389 -6.51 8.46 -13.70
CA GLN A 389 -6.31 8.59 -12.27
C GLN A 389 -7.63 8.84 -11.56
N THR A 390 -7.86 8.14 -10.46
CA THR A 390 -9.03 8.32 -9.61
C THR A 390 -8.64 9.10 -8.37
N ALA A 391 -9.34 10.20 -8.09
CA ALA A 391 -9.08 11.09 -6.98
C ALA A 391 -10.27 11.12 -6.00
N LEU A 392 -10.07 10.63 -4.78
CA LEU A 392 -11.01 10.76 -3.65
C LEU A 392 -10.69 12.06 -2.91
N SER A 393 -11.58 13.05 -2.97
CA SER A 393 -11.41 14.34 -2.32
C SER A 393 -12.42 14.58 -1.20
N LEU A 394 -11.92 14.94 0.00
CA LEU A 394 -12.75 15.24 1.17
C LEU A 394 -12.19 16.43 1.93
N LYS A 395 -12.99 17.48 2.14
CA LYS A 395 -12.63 18.68 2.93
C LYS A 395 -11.26 19.29 2.55
N GLY A 396 -10.93 19.25 1.26
CA GLY A 396 -9.68 19.80 0.72
C GLY A 396 -8.47 18.85 0.75
N ALA A 397 -8.63 17.62 1.24
CA ALA A 397 -7.71 16.51 0.99
C ALA A 397 -8.09 15.78 -0.30
N THR A 398 -7.10 15.22 -0.99
CA THR A 398 -7.27 14.44 -2.23
C THR A 398 -6.32 13.25 -2.17
N LEU A 399 -6.85 12.04 -2.33
CA LEU A 399 -6.12 10.79 -2.47
C LEU A 399 -6.25 10.34 -3.92
N THR A 400 -5.12 10.23 -4.63
CA THR A 400 -5.11 9.84 -6.05
C THR A 400 -4.58 8.43 -6.20
N PHE A 401 -5.26 7.62 -7.00
CA PHE A 401 -4.86 6.28 -7.42
C PHE A 401 -4.55 6.32 -8.91
N ASP A 402 -3.54 5.56 -9.34
CA ASP A 402 -3.33 5.27 -10.74
C ASP A 402 -4.37 4.24 -11.20
N GLY A 403 -5.05 4.51 -12.30
CA GLY A 403 -6.19 3.74 -12.79
C GLY A 403 -7.54 4.45 -12.63
N GLY A 404 -8.54 3.94 -13.34
CA GLY A 404 -9.94 4.37 -13.22
C GLY A 404 -10.63 3.72 -12.02
N LEU A 405 -11.85 4.15 -11.74
CA LEU A 405 -12.72 3.54 -10.73
C LEU A 405 -12.93 2.03 -10.98
N THR A 406 -12.97 1.64 -12.26
CA THR A 406 -13.09 0.24 -12.71
C THR A 406 -11.90 -0.62 -12.29
N ASP A 407 -10.74 0.00 -12.05
CA ASP A 407 -9.53 -0.69 -11.59
C ASP A 407 -9.51 -0.87 -10.06
N LEU A 408 -10.42 -0.21 -9.32
CA LEU A 408 -10.62 -0.39 -7.88
C LEU A 408 -11.50 -1.63 -7.65
N ASP A 409 -10.87 -2.80 -7.71
CA ASP A 409 -11.50 -4.11 -7.52
C ASP A 409 -12.21 -4.18 -6.13
N THR A 410 -13.55 -4.08 -6.09
CA THR A 410 -14.43 -3.92 -4.88
C THR A 410 -13.83 -3.16 -3.70
N GLY A 411 -14.15 -1.87 -3.58
CA GLY A 411 -13.76 -1.04 -2.45
C GLY A 411 -14.87 -0.87 -1.42
N ARG A 412 -14.57 -1.02 -0.13
CA ARG A 412 -15.44 -0.56 0.95
C ARG A 412 -14.67 0.32 1.93
N PHE A 413 -15.16 1.54 2.14
CA PHE A 413 -14.59 2.50 3.06
C PHE A 413 -15.60 2.82 4.17
N SER A 414 -15.14 2.94 5.41
CA SER A 414 -15.98 3.30 6.57
C SER A 414 -15.49 4.61 7.17
N PHE A 415 -16.40 5.42 7.70
CA PHE A 415 -16.15 6.77 8.21
C PHE A 415 -16.43 6.85 9.73
N GLU A 416 -15.89 7.87 10.40
CA GLU A 416 -15.97 8.05 11.86
C GLU A 416 -17.42 8.30 12.34
N ASP A 417 -18.24 8.91 11.49
CA ASP A 417 -19.67 9.11 11.76
C ASP A 417 -20.51 7.82 11.58
N GLY A 418 -19.86 6.73 11.16
CA GLY A 418 -20.47 5.44 10.88
C GLY A 418 -20.88 5.26 9.42
N SER A 419 -20.82 6.28 8.56
CA SER A 419 -21.18 6.14 7.15
C SER A 419 -20.20 5.26 6.37
N THR A 420 -20.62 4.79 5.20
CA THR A 420 -19.83 3.91 4.34
C THR A 420 -19.84 4.34 2.87
N LEU A 421 -18.72 4.19 2.18
CA LEU A 421 -18.63 4.18 0.71
C LEU A 421 -18.52 2.73 0.23
N TRP A 422 -19.35 2.36 -0.72
CA TRP A 422 -19.30 1.08 -1.43
C TRP A 422 -19.02 1.33 -2.92
N ILE A 423 -18.04 0.62 -3.45
CA ILE A 423 -17.68 0.61 -4.87
C ILE A 423 -17.85 -0.83 -5.37
N GLY A 424 -18.78 -1.02 -6.30
CA GLY A 424 -19.09 -2.27 -6.99
C GLY A 424 -18.01 -2.69 -7.99
N LYS A 425 -18.31 -3.71 -8.79
CA LYS A 425 -17.44 -4.26 -9.85
C LYS A 425 -18.06 -3.99 -11.22
N ASP A 426 -17.32 -4.35 -12.26
CA ASP A 426 -17.85 -4.40 -13.63
C ASP A 426 -18.77 -5.63 -13.90
N GLU A 427 -19.46 -6.12 -12.86
CA GLU A 427 -20.43 -7.22 -12.90
C GLU A 427 -21.62 -6.90 -11.98
N PRO A 428 -22.83 -7.47 -12.21
CA PRO A 428 -24.00 -7.18 -11.39
C PRO A 428 -23.79 -7.35 -9.88
N ASP A 429 -24.04 -6.27 -9.13
CA ASP A 429 -23.89 -6.20 -7.67
C ASP A 429 -25.24 -6.13 -6.92
N ASP A 430 -25.26 -6.59 -5.66
CA ASP A 430 -26.42 -6.47 -4.76
C ASP A 430 -25.97 -5.95 -3.39
N ILE A 431 -25.98 -4.62 -3.23
CA ILE A 431 -25.53 -3.89 -2.04
C ILE A 431 -26.75 -3.38 -1.26
N ASP A 432 -26.92 -3.82 0.00
CA ASP A 432 -28.02 -3.34 0.86
C ASP A 432 -27.54 -3.00 2.27
N ILE A 433 -27.47 -1.70 2.60
CA ILE A 433 -26.97 -1.19 3.88
C ILE A 433 -27.76 -1.74 5.08
N LEU A 434 -29.09 -1.87 4.99
CA LEU A 434 -29.89 -2.38 6.12
C LEU A 434 -29.82 -3.90 6.27
N ARG A 435 -29.49 -4.62 5.20
CA ARG A 435 -29.22 -6.06 5.25
C ARG A 435 -27.83 -6.32 5.81
N ASP A 436 -26.85 -5.58 5.33
CA ASP A 436 -25.43 -5.90 5.46
C ASP A 436 -24.78 -5.13 6.63
N MET A 437 -25.37 -4.00 7.06
CA MET A 437 -24.78 -3.05 8.02
C MET A 437 -25.82 -2.31 8.88
N ARG A 438 -26.62 -3.04 9.67
CA ARG A 438 -27.71 -2.44 10.48
C ARG A 438 -27.31 -1.32 11.45
N GLU A 439 -26.06 -1.32 11.92
CA GLU A 439 -25.56 -0.33 12.88
C GLU A 439 -25.34 1.06 12.25
N VAL A 440 -25.26 1.15 10.91
CA VAL A 440 -25.05 2.41 10.18
C VAL A 440 -26.30 2.87 9.42
N ALA A 441 -27.44 2.29 9.79
CA ALA A 441 -28.74 2.50 9.17
C ALA A 441 -29.23 3.95 9.15
N PHE A 442 -28.58 4.90 9.82
CA PHE A 442 -28.96 6.31 9.86
C PHE A 442 -27.81 7.24 9.45
N ALA A 443 -26.69 6.67 8.99
CA ALA A 443 -25.54 7.44 8.52
C ALA A 443 -25.70 7.78 7.03
N ASP A 444 -24.99 8.82 6.57
CA ASP A 444 -25.06 9.35 5.20
C ASP A 444 -24.03 8.63 4.30
N ASN A 445 -24.46 7.60 3.58
CA ASN A 445 -23.64 6.66 2.81
C ASN A 445 -23.47 7.06 1.35
N GLN A 446 -22.48 6.46 0.68
CA GLN A 446 -22.29 6.54 -0.76
C GLN A 446 -22.18 5.13 -1.37
N LEU A 447 -22.95 4.85 -2.42
CA LEU A 447 -22.94 3.56 -3.13
C LEU A 447 -22.70 3.81 -4.62
N ILE A 448 -21.78 3.07 -5.23
CA ILE A 448 -21.41 3.15 -6.65
C ILE A 448 -21.45 1.73 -7.23
N GLY A 449 -22.26 1.50 -8.27
CA GLY A 449 -22.41 0.19 -8.92
C GLY A 449 -21.30 -0.13 -9.92
N GLN A 450 -20.96 0.83 -10.78
CA GLN A 450 -20.04 0.70 -11.93
C GLN A 450 -20.73 0.08 -13.16
N ASP A 451 -20.06 -0.79 -13.91
CA ASP A 451 -20.68 -1.52 -15.03
C ASP A 451 -21.43 -2.74 -14.49
N GLY A 452 -22.68 -2.97 -14.86
CA GLY A 452 -23.45 -4.05 -14.25
C GLY A 452 -24.94 -3.87 -14.41
N SER A 453 -25.73 -4.71 -13.75
CA SER A 453 -27.16 -4.43 -13.58
C SER A 453 -27.41 -4.57 -12.11
N ASP A 454 -27.22 -3.45 -11.42
CA ASP A 454 -26.91 -3.43 -10.01
C ASP A 454 -28.16 -3.19 -9.19
N ARG A 455 -28.11 -3.66 -7.94
CA ARG A 455 -29.13 -3.40 -6.95
C ARG A 455 -28.49 -2.70 -5.76
N LEU A 456 -28.73 -1.40 -5.66
CA LEU A 456 -28.17 -0.53 -4.63
C LEU A 456 -29.28 -0.06 -3.68
N ALA A 457 -29.17 -0.39 -2.40
CA ALA A 457 -30.14 0.03 -1.39
C ALA A 457 -29.43 0.64 -0.17
N ALA A 458 -29.64 1.93 0.04
CA ALA A 458 -28.96 2.69 1.08
C ALA A 458 -29.64 2.59 2.46
N GLY A 459 -29.33 3.49 3.37
CA GLY A 459 -29.70 3.44 4.78
C GLY A 459 -31.00 4.16 5.08
N LYS A 460 -30.95 5.06 6.06
CA LYS A 460 -32.01 6.02 6.43
C LYS A 460 -31.38 7.40 6.69
N GLY A 461 -30.16 7.59 6.20
CA GLY A 461 -29.44 8.87 6.24
C GLY A 461 -29.62 9.57 4.89
N ASN A 462 -28.94 10.69 4.69
CA ASN A 462 -28.94 11.39 3.41
C ASN A 462 -27.89 10.76 2.50
N ASP A 463 -28.30 9.79 1.70
CA ASP A 463 -27.42 8.89 0.96
C ASP A 463 -27.17 9.37 -0.48
N LYS A 464 -26.05 8.95 -1.08
CA LYS A 464 -25.70 9.17 -2.49
C LYS A 464 -25.53 7.85 -3.22
N LEU A 465 -26.33 7.60 -4.25
CA LEU A 465 -26.29 6.36 -5.03
C LEU A 465 -26.00 6.68 -6.51
N SER A 466 -25.09 5.91 -7.11
CA SER A 466 -24.82 5.93 -8.54
C SER A 466 -24.86 4.50 -9.07
N GLY A 467 -25.75 4.19 -10.02
CA GLY A 467 -25.81 2.89 -10.69
C GLY A 467 -24.58 2.69 -11.56
N GLY A 468 -24.49 3.46 -12.65
CA GLY A 468 -23.36 3.41 -13.55
C GLY A 468 -23.82 3.00 -14.94
N ALA A 469 -23.34 1.87 -15.46
CA ALA A 469 -23.74 1.39 -16.77
C ALA A 469 -24.46 0.04 -16.69
N GLY A 470 -25.66 -0.02 -17.27
CA GLY A 470 -26.55 -1.17 -17.39
C GLY A 470 -27.86 -0.91 -16.66
N ASP A 471 -28.73 -1.93 -16.54
CA ASP A 471 -30.09 -1.72 -16.03
C ASP A 471 -30.12 -1.82 -14.48
N ASP A 472 -30.10 -0.68 -13.79
CA ASP A 472 -29.87 -0.61 -12.35
C ASP A 472 -31.16 -0.42 -11.51
N MET A 473 -31.11 -0.80 -10.23
CA MET A 473 -32.16 -0.57 -9.25
C MET A 473 -31.62 0.12 -8.00
N LEU A 474 -32.00 1.39 -7.82
CA LEU A 474 -31.52 2.26 -6.74
C LEU A 474 -32.64 2.58 -5.74
N TYR A 475 -32.37 2.40 -4.45
CA TYR A 475 -33.29 2.70 -3.34
C TYR A 475 -32.61 3.57 -2.28
N GLY A 476 -32.99 4.84 -2.15
CA GLY A 476 -32.49 5.76 -1.12
C GLY A 476 -33.03 5.43 0.28
N ARG A 477 -34.35 5.18 0.32
CA ARG A 477 -35.18 4.82 1.47
C ARG A 477 -35.64 5.99 2.31
N ALA A 478 -34.86 6.52 3.22
CA ALA A 478 -35.31 7.59 4.09
C ALA A 478 -34.15 8.55 4.31
N GLY A 479 -34.44 9.85 4.44
CA GLY A 479 -33.42 10.88 4.32
C GLY A 479 -33.58 11.64 3.01
N ASP A 480 -32.85 12.74 2.88
CA ASP A 480 -32.84 13.55 1.66
C ASP A 480 -31.73 12.98 0.74
N ASP A 481 -32.10 12.07 -0.17
CA ASP A 481 -31.17 11.24 -0.94
C ASP A 481 -30.85 11.84 -2.33
N VAL A 482 -29.71 11.44 -2.88
CA VAL A 482 -29.33 11.73 -4.28
C VAL A 482 -29.09 10.45 -5.04
N LEU A 483 -29.93 10.17 -6.05
CA LEU A 483 -29.87 8.96 -6.87
C LEU A 483 -29.55 9.32 -8.32
N LYS A 484 -28.59 8.61 -8.91
CA LYS A 484 -28.25 8.70 -10.33
C LYS A 484 -28.23 7.29 -10.95
N GLY A 485 -29.10 7.03 -11.93
CA GLY A 485 -29.15 5.77 -12.66
C GLY A 485 -27.89 5.57 -13.49
N GLY A 486 -27.74 6.40 -14.53
CA GLY A 486 -26.56 6.38 -15.38
C GLY A 486 -26.93 6.05 -16.82
N THR A 487 -26.43 4.95 -17.37
CA THR A 487 -26.82 4.50 -18.71
C THR A 487 -27.52 3.16 -18.60
N GLY A 488 -28.69 2.97 -19.21
CA GLY A 488 -29.45 1.72 -19.10
C GLY A 488 -30.91 2.03 -18.79
N GLN A 489 -31.73 1.00 -18.59
CA GLN A 489 -33.12 1.19 -18.12
C GLN A 489 -33.15 1.06 -16.61
N ASP A 490 -33.14 2.20 -15.92
CA ASP A 490 -32.95 2.24 -14.48
C ASP A 490 -34.26 2.37 -13.71
N VAL A 491 -34.27 1.86 -12.49
CA VAL A 491 -35.38 2.04 -11.52
C VAL A 491 -34.87 2.78 -10.30
N LEU A 492 -35.31 4.02 -10.14
CA LEU A 492 -34.92 4.88 -9.01
C LEU A 492 -36.10 5.08 -8.05
N ARG A 493 -35.86 4.87 -6.76
CA ARG A 493 -36.81 5.10 -5.67
C ARG A 493 -36.15 5.94 -4.58
N GLY A 494 -36.56 7.20 -4.45
CA GLY A 494 -36.06 8.10 -3.41
C GLY A 494 -36.44 7.59 -2.02
N GLY A 495 -37.74 7.60 -1.73
CA GLY A 495 -38.31 7.01 -0.52
C GLY A 495 -38.99 8.07 0.33
N ALA A 496 -38.40 8.45 1.46
CA ALA A 496 -38.98 9.41 2.38
C ALA A 496 -37.99 10.50 2.74
N GLY A 497 -38.30 11.75 2.40
CA GLY A 497 -37.37 12.88 2.47
C GLY A 497 -37.47 13.67 1.17
N ASN A 498 -36.71 14.74 1.05
CA ASN A 498 -36.69 15.55 -0.18
C ASN A 498 -35.54 15.09 -1.07
N ASP A 499 -35.86 14.22 -2.02
CA ASP A 499 -34.89 13.50 -2.82
C ASP A 499 -34.58 14.19 -4.15
N LEU A 500 -33.39 13.91 -4.68
CA LEU A 500 -32.95 14.31 -6.01
C LEU A 500 -32.66 13.07 -6.87
N LEU A 501 -33.49 12.81 -7.87
CA LEU A 501 -33.37 11.66 -8.75
C LEU A 501 -32.98 12.09 -10.16
N ARG A 502 -32.03 11.38 -10.77
CA ARG A 502 -31.65 11.53 -12.18
C ARG A 502 -31.58 10.17 -12.86
N GLY A 503 -32.44 9.92 -13.84
CA GLY A 503 -32.47 8.69 -14.62
C GLY A 503 -31.17 8.52 -15.39
N GLY A 504 -30.98 9.35 -16.42
CA GLY A 504 -29.75 9.37 -17.20
C GLY A 504 -30.08 9.08 -18.66
N SER A 505 -29.44 8.09 -19.27
CA SER A 505 -29.80 7.68 -20.63
C SER A 505 -30.49 6.32 -20.62
N GLY A 506 -31.66 6.23 -21.23
CA GLY A 506 -32.45 5.02 -21.33
C GLY A 506 -33.92 5.29 -20.99
N ALA A 507 -34.71 4.24 -20.84
CA ALA A 507 -36.12 4.40 -20.48
C ALA A 507 -36.27 4.11 -18.99
N ASP A 508 -36.21 5.16 -18.18
CA ASP A 508 -36.07 5.05 -16.74
C ASP A 508 -37.41 5.10 -16.02
N ASN A 509 -37.45 4.55 -14.80
CA ASN A 509 -38.62 4.58 -13.94
C ASN A 509 -38.28 5.24 -12.60
N LEU A 510 -38.71 6.48 -12.42
CA LEU A 510 -38.37 7.30 -11.26
C LEU A 510 -39.59 7.46 -10.36
N GLY A 511 -39.43 7.24 -9.06
CA GLY A 511 -40.43 7.58 -8.05
C GLY A 511 -39.76 8.28 -6.89
N GLY A 512 -40.16 9.53 -6.63
CA GLY A 512 -39.64 10.33 -5.53
C GLY A 512 -40.02 9.72 -4.19
N GLY A 513 -41.31 9.47 -3.99
CA GLY A 513 -41.84 8.97 -2.72
C GLY A 513 -42.37 10.12 -1.89
N SER A 514 -42.37 10.01 -0.55
CA SER A 514 -42.94 11.06 0.30
C SER A 514 -41.93 12.18 0.56
N GLY A 515 -42.27 13.41 0.20
CA GLY A 515 -41.42 14.57 0.40
C GLY A 515 -41.74 15.68 -0.58
N ASP A 516 -40.80 16.59 -0.81
CA ASP A 516 -40.88 17.52 -1.93
C ASP A 516 -39.68 17.20 -2.85
N ASP A 517 -39.87 16.29 -3.80
CA ASP A 517 -38.77 15.71 -4.57
C ASP A 517 -38.44 16.48 -5.85
N THR A 518 -37.22 16.31 -6.37
CA THR A 518 -36.82 16.83 -7.69
C THR A 518 -36.34 15.70 -8.59
N LEU A 519 -37.00 15.53 -9.74
CA LEU A 519 -36.77 14.44 -10.67
C LEU A 519 -36.31 14.97 -12.03
N PHE A 520 -35.36 14.24 -12.63
CA PHE A 520 -34.85 14.45 -13.98
C PHE A 520 -34.85 13.12 -14.73
N GLY A 521 -35.59 13.02 -15.83
CA GLY A 521 -35.58 11.83 -16.68
C GLY A 521 -34.29 11.75 -17.51
N ALA A 522 -33.93 12.89 -18.09
CA ALA A 522 -32.86 13.09 -19.07
C ALA A 522 -33.16 12.45 -20.45
N GLU A 523 -32.33 11.55 -20.96
CA GLU A 523 -32.47 11.03 -22.32
C GLU A 523 -33.27 9.73 -22.36
N GLY A 524 -34.43 9.73 -23.01
CA GLY A 524 -35.17 8.52 -23.33
C GLY A 524 -36.64 8.64 -22.95
N ALA A 525 -37.34 7.51 -22.87
CA ALA A 525 -38.79 7.51 -22.62
C ALA A 525 -39.05 7.17 -21.17
N ASP A 526 -39.14 8.20 -20.33
CA ASP A 526 -39.12 8.03 -18.89
C ASP A 526 -40.51 7.93 -18.29
N THR A 527 -40.62 7.22 -17.18
CA THR A 527 -41.85 7.09 -16.41
C THR A 527 -41.65 7.63 -15.00
N PHE A 528 -42.34 8.72 -14.69
CA PHE A 528 -42.37 9.32 -13.36
C PHE A 528 -43.58 8.82 -12.59
N ARG A 529 -43.34 8.02 -11.55
CA ARG A 529 -44.38 7.34 -10.77
C ARG A 529 -44.76 8.13 -9.54
N PHE A 530 -46.07 8.28 -9.33
CA PHE A 530 -46.67 8.94 -8.19
C PHE A 530 -47.62 8.03 -7.42
N VAL A 531 -47.57 8.10 -6.10
CA VAL A 531 -48.49 7.46 -5.16
C VAL A 531 -49.09 8.49 -4.19
N ALA A 532 -50.12 8.09 -3.44
CA ALA A 532 -50.74 9.00 -2.49
C ALA A 532 -49.80 9.28 -1.30
N GLY A 533 -49.62 10.57 -0.97
CA GLY A 533 -48.73 11.02 0.10
C GLY A 533 -47.31 11.37 -0.37
N ASP A 534 -47.11 11.51 -1.68
CA ASP A 534 -45.82 11.88 -2.25
C ASP A 534 -45.44 13.33 -1.98
N GLY A 535 -46.39 14.23 -1.72
CA GLY A 535 -46.12 15.63 -1.38
C GLY A 535 -46.04 16.57 -2.60
N HIS A 536 -45.04 17.44 -2.68
CA HIS A 536 -44.96 18.50 -3.70
C HIS A 536 -43.71 18.45 -4.58
N ASP A 537 -43.74 17.57 -5.59
CA ASP A 537 -42.59 17.24 -6.42
C ASP A 537 -42.37 18.19 -7.60
N GLN A 538 -41.20 18.07 -8.22
CA GLN A 538 -40.82 18.80 -9.43
C GLN A 538 -40.17 17.87 -10.46
N ILE A 539 -40.65 17.90 -11.70
CA ILE A 539 -39.94 17.34 -12.85
C ILE A 539 -39.35 18.50 -13.64
N ARG A 540 -38.05 18.45 -13.94
CA ARG A 540 -37.34 19.61 -14.52
C ARG A 540 -37.10 19.57 -16.02
N ASP A 541 -37.22 18.41 -16.64
CA ASP A 541 -36.83 18.17 -18.03
C ASP A 541 -37.81 17.30 -18.82
N PHE A 542 -39.07 17.24 -18.38
CA PHE A 542 -40.13 16.42 -18.99
C PHE A 542 -40.24 16.66 -20.50
N GLU A 543 -40.12 15.60 -21.30
CA GLU A 543 -40.27 15.60 -22.76
C GLU A 543 -41.66 15.11 -23.18
N ASP A 544 -42.43 16.02 -23.77
CA ASP A 544 -43.81 15.74 -24.19
C ASP A 544 -43.90 14.65 -25.27
N GLY A 545 -44.91 13.77 -25.12
CA GLY A 545 -45.14 12.65 -26.03
C GLY A 545 -44.09 11.53 -25.97
N LEU A 546 -43.05 11.69 -25.16
CA LEU A 546 -42.01 10.70 -24.90
C LEU A 546 -42.13 10.19 -23.45
N ASP A 547 -42.17 11.10 -22.48
CA ASP A 547 -42.28 10.79 -21.06
C ASP A 547 -43.72 10.52 -20.62
N ARG A 548 -43.86 9.83 -19.49
CA ARG A 548 -45.14 9.47 -18.89
C ARG A 548 -45.17 9.75 -17.39
N LEU A 549 -46.32 10.23 -16.92
CA LEU A 549 -46.67 10.37 -15.51
C LEU A 549 -47.54 9.18 -15.11
N ASP A 550 -47.04 8.31 -14.23
CA ASP A 550 -47.73 7.10 -13.80
C ASP A 550 -48.42 7.29 -12.46
N PHE A 551 -49.75 7.26 -12.48
CA PHE A 551 -50.63 7.34 -11.32
C PHE A 551 -51.32 6.01 -11.03
N SER A 552 -50.90 4.90 -11.64
CA SER A 552 -51.61 3.61 -11.59
C SER A 552 -51.79 3.07 -10.17
N ASP A 553 -50.90 3.43 -9.24
CA ASP A 553 -50.95 3.00 -7.85
C ASP A 553 -51.74 3.93 -6.91
N THR A 554 -52.28 5.03 -7.43
CA THR A 554 -53.14 5.96 -6.66
C THR A 554 -54.61 5.54 -6.65
N GLY A 555 -55.04 4.74 -7.63
CA GLY A 555 -56.45 4.45 -7.89
C GLY A 555 -57.25 5.65 -8.45
N LEU A 556 -56.56 6.72 -8.86
CA LEU A 556 -57.14 7.87 -9.54
C LEU A 556 -57.40 7.58 -11.02
N SER A 557 -58.16 8.47 -11.64
CA SER A 557 -58.31 8.56 -13.09
C SER A 557 -57.93 9.95 -13.57
N PHE A 558 -57.79 10.13 -14.89
CA PHE A 558 -57.49 11.44 -15.47
C PHE A 558 -58.47 12.55 -15.05
N ALA A 559 -59.74 12.19 -14.81
CA ALA A 559 -60.77 13.13 -14.39
C ALA A 559 -60.59 13.65 -12.94
N ASP A 560 -59.77 12.95 -12.13
CA ASP A 560 -59.50 13.31 -10.74
C ASP A 560 -58.32 14.29 -10.62
N LEU A 561 -57.56 14.50 -11.70
CA LEU A 561 -56.44 15.43 -11.74
C LEU A 561 -56.91 16.87 -11.97
N ARG A 562 -56.26 17.82 -11.28
CA ARG A 562 -56.42 19.25 -11.55
C ARG A 562 -55.12 19.83 -12.10
N ILE A 563 -55.14 20.20 -13.38
CA ILE A 563 -53.98 20.71 -14.11
C ILE A 563 -54.07 22.24 -14.21
N GLU A 564 -53.05 22.95 -13.72
CA GLU A 564 -52.96 24.41 -13.66
C GLU A 564 -51.72 24.93 -14.39
N LYS A 565 -51.91 25.91 -15.28
CA LYS A 565 -50.81 26.66 -15.91
C LYS A 565 -50.20 27.65 -14.93
N GLN A 566 -48.94 27.45 -14.53
CA GLN A 566 -48.21 28.37 -13.66
C GLN A 566 -47.47 29.45 -14.46
N SER A 567 -46.84 29.08 -15.58
CA SER A 567 -46.16 30.01 -16.48
C SER A 567 -46.16 29.51 -17.92
N ALA A 568 -45.44 30.18 -18.82
CA ALA A 568 -45.29 29.71 -20.20
C ALA A 568 -44.60 28.33 -20.28
N THR A 569 -43.72 28.03 -19.32
CA THR A 569 -42.85 26.83 -19.31
C THR A 569 -43.09 25.95 -18.09
N GLN A 570 -44.20 26.15 -17.36
CA GLN A 570 -44.50 25.41 -16.13
C GLN A 570 -45.98 25.04 -16.02
N THR A 571 -46.21 23.77 -15.71
CA THR A 571 -47.53 23.16 -15.46
C THR A 571 -47.54 22.54 -14.07
N LEU A 572 -48.59 22.77 -13.29
CA LEU A 572 -48.77 22.15 -11.97
C LEU A 572 -49.92 21.15 -12.06
N VAL A 573 -49.67 19.89 -11.74
CA VAL A 573 -50.67 18.82 -11.70
C VAL A 573 -50.96 18.49 -10.24
N HIS A 574 -52.20 18.65 -9.80
CA HIS A 574 -52.64 18.26 -8.47
C HIS A 574 -53.34 16.90 -8.49
N TYR A 575 -53.00 16.05 -7.52
CA TYR A 575 -53.60 14.72 -7.32
C TYR A 575 -53.85 14.51 -5.83
N GLY A 576 -55.12 14.62 -5.40
CA GLY A 576 -55.45 14.58 -3.97
C GLY A 576 -54.91 15.79 -3.20
N ALA A 577 -54.08 15.54 -2.18
CA ALA A 577 -53.40 16.57 -1.40
C ALA A 577 -52.03 16.96 -1.98
N ASP A 578 -51.54 16.16 -2.92
CA ASP A 578 -50.19 16.19 -3.45
C ASP A 578 -50.17 16.92 -4.82
N SER A 579 -48.97 17.24 -5.32
CA SER A 579 -48.82 17.89 -6.62
C SER A 579 -47.45 17.69 -7.25
N VAL A 580 -47.37 17.69 -8.58
CA VAL A 580 -46.10 17.75 -9.32
C VAL A 580 -46.03 19.01 -10.20
N LEU A 581 -44.94 19.77 -10.07
CA LEU A 581 -44.60 20.89 -10.94
C LEU A 581 -43.69 20.44 -12.07
N ILE A 582 -44.19 20.52 -13.29
CA ILE A 582 -43.46 20.14 -14.50
C ILE A 582 -42.87 21.41 -15.10
N SER A 583 -41.55 21.48 -15.21
CA SER A 583 -40.78 22.61 -15.77
C SER A 583 -40.23 22.29 -17.16
N HIS A 584 -39.91 23.35 -17.92
CA HIS A 584 -39.45 23.31 -19.31
C HIS A 584 -40.51 22.94 -20.36
N HIS A 585 -41.80 22.99 -20.00
CA HIS A 585 -42.92 22.52 -20.83
C HIS A 585 -43.89 23.65 -21.25
N GLU A 586 -44.24 23.79 -22.55
CA GLU A 586 -45.32 24.68 -23.00
C GLU A 586 -46.70 24.06 -22.69
N THR A 587 -47.44 24.64 -21.74
CA THR A 587 -48.70 24.11 -21.13
C THR A 587 -49.84 23.64 -22.06
N ALA A 588 -49.74 23.82 -23.39
CA ALA A 588 -50.71 23.32 -24.36
C ALA A 588 -50.46 21.85 -24.78
N GLU A 589 -49.37 21.24 -24.29
CA GLU A 589 -48.83 19.98 -24.82
C GLU A 589 -49.14 18.73 -23.95
N ILE A 590 -49.12 18.80 -22.60
CA ILE A 590 -49.58 17.67 -21.73
C ILE A 590 -51.05 17.28 -22.00
N GLY A 591 -51.23 16.08 -22.55
CA GLY A 591 -52.51 15.46 -22.89
C GLY A 591 -52.83 14.23 -22.03
N ALA A 592 -53.98 13.60 -22.26
CA ALA A 592 -54.37 12.41 -21.51
C ALA A 592 -53.48 11.19 -21.80
N GLU A 593 -52.80 11.22 -22.94
CA GLU A 593 -51.81 10.25 -23.39
C GLU A 593 -50.59 10.19 -22.46
N ASP A 594 -50.21 11.29 -21.83
CA ASP A 594 -49.03 11.40 -20.96
C ASP A 594 -49.24 10.82 -19.57
N PHE A 595 -50.43 10.31 -19.30
CA PHE A 595 -50.81 9.75 -18.01
C PHE A 595 -51.08 8.26 -18.10
N LEU A 596 -50.55 7.51 -17.16
CA LEU A 596 -50.86 6.10 -16.92
C LEU A 596 -51.73 5.99 -15.65
N PHE A 597 -52.73 5.11 -15.69
CA PHE A 597 -53.71 4.87 -14.61
C PHE A 597 -54.05 3.40 -14.47
#